data_AF-A0A2H2YUZ2-F1
#
_entry.id   AF-A0A2H2YUZ2-F1
#
_cell.length_a   1.000
_cell.length_b   1.000
_cell.length_c   1.000
_cell.angle_alpha   90.00
_cell.angle_beta   90.00
_cell.angle_gamma   90.00
#
_symmetry.space_group_name_H-M   'P 1'
#
loop_
_entity.id
_entity.type
_entity.pdbx_description
1 polymer ?
#
loop_
_entity_poly.entity_id
_entity_poly.type
_entity_poly.pdbx_seq_one_letter_code
_entity_poly.pdbx_strand_id
1 'polypeptide(L)'
;MDDSDYLRLLTVAAEQANAFLSNARKWERERWVCQRLLQGLNVPYRAEEFHAAGQEPPDVLFRDASFEVFFVLDEGRRLNDEWRDELLRRRSAFSLSQLVRREAKPRRIPAHEFLLRLAPTLRKKAHNYKERGMDLGELDIVAFTSLKREVLDLNSHFPPPTEYLRQGWRSLSLVGPTFARVLFAHPDAPDFLRNNLGRSIVFDVGISL
;
A
#
# COMPACT_ATOMS: atom_id res chain seq x y z
N MET A 1 -10.65 -31.27 8.97
CA MET A 1 -9.46 -30.49 9.31
C MET A 1 -9.57 -30.18 10.78
N ASP A 2 -8.62 -30.64 11.59
CA ASP A 2 -8.57 -30.38 13.04
C ASP A 2 -8.13 -28.92 13.29
N ASP A 3 -8.58 -28.31 14.39
CA ASP A 3 -8.20 -26.97 14.81
C ASP A 3 -6.67 -26.83 14.96
N SER A 4 -5.99 -27.91 15.36
CA SER A 4 -4.52 -27.97 15.42
C SER A 4 -3.86 -27.86 14.04
N ASP A 5 -4.37 -28.58 13.05
CA ASP A 5 -3.86 -28.55 11.67
C ASP A 5 -4.12 -27.18 11.03
N TYR A 6 -5.28 -26.58 11.30
CA TYR A 6 -5.62 -25.23 10.83
C TYR A 6 -4.74 -24.15 11.49
N LEU A 7 -4.50 -24.24 12.79
CA LEU A 7 -3.57 -23.35 13.50
C LEU A 7 -2.15 -23.47 12.93
N ARG A 8 -1.68 -24.69 12.67
CA ARG A 8 -0.36 -24.93 12.09
C ARG A 8 -0.24 -24.36 10.67
N LEU A 9 -1.30 -24.46 9.87
CA LEU A 9 -1.38 -23.87 8.52
C LEU A 9 -1.38 -22.33 8.59
N LEU A 10 -2.09 -21.74 9.55
CA LEU A 10 -2.07 -20.29 9.81
C LEU A 10 -0.71 -19.80 10.34
N THR A 11 -0.01 -20.60 11.15
CA THR A 11 1.35 -20.29 11.62
C THR A 11 2.35 -20.32 10.45
N VAL A 12 2.29 -21.34 9.60
CA VAL A 12 3.17 -21.44 8.41
C VAL A 12 2.88 -20.29 7.43
N ALA A 13 1.62 -19.94 7.19
CA ALA A 13 1.25 -18.79 6.37
C ALA A 13 1.75 -17.46 6.97
N ALA A 14 1.67 -17.31 8.30
CA ALA A 14 2.19 -16.14 8.99
C ALA A 14 3.72 -16.07 8.96
N GLU A 15 4.43 -17.20 9.06
CA GLU A 15 5.88 -17.28 8.96
C GLU A 15 6.38 -16.98 7.55
N GLN A 16 5.68 -17.45 6.52
CA GLN A 16 5.96 -17.13 5.12
C GLN A 16 5.72 -15.65 4.81
N ALA A 17 4.62 -15.07 5.32
CA ALA A 17 4.36 -13.64 5.23
C ALA A 17 5.44 -12.80 5.95
N ASN A 18 5.98 -13.28 7.08
CA ASN A 18 7.00 -12.54 7.83
C ASN A 18 8.40 -12.66 7.21
N ALA A 19 8.73 -13.82 6.64
CA ALA A 19 9.95 -14.01 5.87
C ALA A 19 10.00 -13.06 4.65
N PHE A 20 8.85 -12.77 4.03
CA PHE A 20 8.70 -11.82 2.92
C PHE A 20 8.89 -10.34 3.32
N LEU A 21 8.68 -9.97 4.59
CA LEU A 21 8.48 -8.56 4.98
C LEU A 21 9.56 -7.96 5.89
N SER A 22 10.62 -8.71 6.22
CA SER A 22 11.78 -8.17 6.93
C SER A 22 12.52 -7.09 6.12
N ASN A 23 13.28 -6.19 6.77
CA ASN A 23 14.08 -5.14 6.10
C ASN A 23 15.03 -5.67 5.00
N ALA A 24 15.38 -6.96 5.05
CA ALA A 24 16.17 -7.63 4.01
C ALA A 24 15.44 -7.74 2.65
N ARG A 25 14.16 -7.36 2.58
CA ARG A 25 13.28 -7.48 1.41
C ARG A 25 12.49 -6.19 1.13
N LYS A 26 13.14 -5.02 1.31
CA LYS A 26 12.57 -3.70 0.95
C LYS A 26 11.92 -3.76 -0.44
N TRP A 27 12.68 -4.23 -1.43
CA TRP A 27 12.23 -4.36 -2.81
C TRP A 27 11.03 -5.30 -2.97
N GLU A 28 11.03 -6.46 -2.30
CA GLU A 28 9.89 -7.40 -2.42
C GLU A 28 8.60 -6.77 -1.86
N ARG A 29 8.72 -6.00 -0.78
CA ARG A 29 7.59 -5.29 -0.17
C ARG A 29 7.04 -4.20 -1.09
N GLU A 30 7.89 -3.42 -1.73
CA GLU A 30 7.46 -2.38 -2.66
C GLU A 30 6.84 -2.99 -3.92
N ARG A 31 7.46 -4.05 -4.45
CA ARG A 31 6.89 -4.85 -5.52
C ARG A 31 5.50 -5.40 -5.15
N TRP A 32 5.32 -5.89 -3.92
CA TRP A 32 4.02 -6.39 -3.46
C TRP A 32 2.95 -5.30 -3.43
N VAL A 33 3.29 -4.07 -3.02
CA VAL A 33 2.37 -2.93 -3.09
C VAL A 33 1.94 -2.66 -4.54
N CYS A 34 2.89 -2.67 -5.49
CA CYS A 34 2.58 -2.53 -6.91
C CYS A 34 1.70 -3.67 -7.42
N GLN A 35 1.99 -4.91 -7.05
CA GLN A 35 1.17 -6.08 -7.40
C GLN A 35 -0.28 -5.97 -6.89
N ARG A 36 -0.46 -5.45 -5.68
CA ARG A 36 -1.78 -5.18 -5.09
C ARG A 36 -2.53 -4.09 -5.84
N LEU A 37 -1.85 -3.02 -6.24
CA LEU A 37 -2.43 -2.01 -7.11
C LEU A 37 -2.92 -2.65 -8.41
N LEU A 38 -2.05 -3.37 -9.12
CA LEU A 38 -2.39 -4.00 -10.41
C LEU A 38 -3.54 -5.01 -10.29
N GLN A 39 -3.57 -5.81 -9.22
CA GLN A 39 -4.71 -6.70 -8.94
C GLN A 39 -6.00 -5.92 -8.72
N GLY A 40 -5.95 -4.83 -7.94
CA GLY A 40 -7.08 -3.92 -7.80
C GLY A 40 -7.55 -3.42 -9.16
N LEU A 41 -6.64 -2.92 -9.97
CA LEU A 41 -6.94 -2.37 -11.29
C LEU A 41 -7.29 -3.44 -12.36
N ASN A 42 -7.31 -4.72 -11.99
CA ASN A 42 -7.50 -5.87 -12.89
C ASN A 42 -6.51 -5.87 -14.08
N VAL A 43 -5.26 -5.52 -13.80
CA VAL A 43 -4.17 -5.50 -14.79
C VAL A 43 -3.39 -6.81 -14.70
N PRO A 44 -3.35 -7.62 -15.78
CA PRO A 44 -2.57 -8.84 -15.78
C PRO A 44 -1.07 -8.52 -15.77
N TYR A 45 -0.32 -9.26 -14.95
CA TYR A 45 1.13 -9.14 -14.86
C TYR A 45 1.77 -10.52 -14.61
N ARG A 46 3.05 -10.61 -14.91
CA ARG A 46 3.95 -11.69 -14.51
C ARG A 46 5.01 -11.17 -13.56
N ALA A 47 5.58 -12.05 -12.74
CA ALA A 47 6.53 -11.65 -11.70
C ALA A 47 7.83 -11.07 -12.26
N GLU A 48 8.20 -11.47 -13.48
CA GLU A 48 9.43 -11.06 -14.16
C GLU A 48 9.33 -9.67 -14.80
N GLU A 49 8.12 -9.11 -14.92
CA GLU A 49 7.90 -7.75 -15.46
C GLU A 49 8.27 -6.64 -14.45
N PHE A 50 8.57 -7.01 -13.20
CA PHE A 50 8.97 -6.06 -12.16
C PHE A 50 10.48 -6.01 -12.02
N HIS A 51 11.03 -4.80 -12.08
CA HIS A 51 12.46 -4.57 -11.91
C HIS A 51 12.71 -3.52 -10.82
N ALA A 52 13.83 -3.65 -10.11
CA ALA A 52 14.35 -2.55 -9.30
C ALA A 52 14.89 -1.47 -10.24
N ALA A 53 14.73 -0.20 -9.89
CA ALA A 53 15.46 0.86 -10.59
C ALA A 53 16.96 0.76 -10.26
N GLY A 54 17.82 1.11 -11.23
CA GLY A 54 19.27 1.22 -10.99
C GLY A 54 19.63 2.35 -10.01
N GLN A 55 18.76 3.34 -9.88
CA GLN A 55 18.90 4.47 -8.95
C GLN A 55 17.50 4.91 -8.48
N GLU A 56 17.33 5.08 -7.17
CA GLU A 56 16.06 5.53 -6.58
C GLU A 56 15.97 7.08 -6.52
N PRO A 57 14.78 7.66 -6.80
CA PRO A 57 13.52 7.05 -7.25
C PRO A 57 13.50 6.76 -8.78
N PRO A 58 12.61 5.87 -9.28
CA PRO A 58 11.55 5.14 -8.56
C PRO A 58 12.06 3.89 -7.80
N ASP A 59 11.20 3.27 -6.98
CA ASP A 59 11.53 2.01 -6.28
C ASP A 59 11.32 0.78 -7.20
N VAL A 60 10.24 0.79 -8.00
CA VAL A 60 9.83 -0.36 -8.84
C VAL A 60 9.47 0.10 -10.26
N LEU A 61 10.08 -0.55 -11.25
CA LEU A 61 9.72 -0.40 -12.65
C LEU A 61 8.77 -1.53 -13.06
N PHE A 62 7.69 -1.19 -13.77
CA PHE A 62 6.76 -2.15 -14.36
C PHE A 62 6.24 -1.59 -15.68
N ARG A 63 6.64 -2.21 -16.79
CA ARG A 63 6.35 -1.70 -18.15
C ARG A 63 6.78 -0.23 -18.29
N ASP A 64 5.84 0.66 -18.55
CA ASP A 64 5.98 2.11 -18.67
C ASP A 64 5.83 2.86 -17.32
N ALA A 65 5.49 2.16 -16.24
CA ALA A 65 5.31 2.73 -14.92
C ALA A 65 6.61 2.80 -14.10
N SER A 66 6.79 3.94 -13.43
CA SER A 66 7.93 4.27 -12.58
C SER A 66 7.44 4.43 -11.14
N PHE A 67 7.17 3.33 -10.46
CA PHE A 67 6.50 3.33 -9.16
C PHE A 67 7.42 3.77 -8.02
N GLU A 68 7.03 4.86 -7.38
CA GLU A 68 7.63 5.37 -6.15
C GLU A 68 6.70 5.07 -4.97
N VAL A 69 7.13 4.16 -4.10
CA VAL A 69 6.27 3.56 -3.07
C VAL A 69 6.54 4.18 -1.71
N PHE A 70 5.47 4.42 -0.96
CA PHE A 70 5.62 4.78 0.45
C PHE A 70 4.47 4.27 1.32
N PHE A 71 4.73 4.24 2.61
CA PHE A 71 3.83 3.68 3.61
C PHE A 71 3.26 4.79 4.49
N VAL A 72 1.95 4.76 4.71
CA VAL A 72 1.21 5.62 5.64
C VAL A 72 0.60 4.74 6.71
N LEU A 73 1.11 4.87 7.94
CA LEU A 73 0.73 4.08 9.12
C LEU A 73 0.35 5.04 10.27
N ASP A 74 -0.30 4.55 11.34
CA ASP A 74 -0.50 5.40 12.52
C ASP A 74 0.84 5.75 13.19
N GLU A 75 0.84 6.87 13.92
CA GLU A 75 1.98 7.35 14.69
C GLU A 75 2.50 6.29 15.66
N GLY A 76 3.84 6.19 15.77
CA GLY A 76 4.51 5.19 16.61
C GLY A 76 4.47 3.77 16.04
N ARG A 77 3.70 3.49 14.98
CA ARG A 77 3.73 2.20 14.29
C ARG A 77 4.92 2.17 13.35
N ARG A 78 5.74 1.14 13.51
CA ARG A 78 6.72 0.74 12.51
C ARG A 78 6.23 -0.55 11.90
N LEU A 79 6.25 -0.63 10.58
CA LEU A 79 5.82 -1.83 9.85
C LEU A 79 6.48 -3.08 10.45
N ASN A 80 7.80 -3.02 10.73
CA ASN A 80 8.58 -4.12 11.29
C ASN A 80 8.12 -4.61 12.68
N ASP A 81 7.59 -3.73 13.52
CA ASP A 81 7.22 -4.07 14.90
C ASP A 81 5.86 -4.78 14.93
N GLU A 82 4.93 -4.37 14.09
CA GLU A 82 3.60 -4.98 14.06
C GLU A 82 3.57 -6.39 13.48
N TRP A 83 4.41 -6.65 12.48
CA TRP A 83 4.53 -7.99 11.91
C TRP A 83 5.26 -8.94 12.87
N ARG A 84 6.17 -8.43 13.70
CA ARG A 84 6.77 -9.18 14.83
C ARG A 84 5.73 -9.50 15.90
N ASP A 85 4.90 -8.53 16.27
CA ASP A 85 3.85 -8.71 17.28
C ASP A 85 2.74 -9.65 16.80
N GLU A 86 2.32 -9.54 15.54
CA GLU A 86 1.37 -10.45 14.89
C GLU A 86 1.91 -11.89 14.84
N LEU A 87 3.21 -12.07 14.55
CA LEU A 87 3.87 -13.37 14.56
C LEU A 87 3.98 -13.97 15.96
N LEU A 88 4.48 -13.21 16.95
CA LEU A 88 4.59 -13.65 18.33
C LEU A 88 3.23 -14.10 18.85
N ARG A 89 2.17 -13.34 18.55
CA ARG A 89 0.81 -13.67 18.94
C ARG A 89 0.28 -14.92 18.26
N ARG A 90 0.43 -15.07 16.94
CA ARG A 90 -0.02 -16.28 16.22
C ARG A 90 0.74 -17.53 16.67
N ARG A 91 2.02 -17.40 17.05
CA ARG A 91 2.81 -18.46 17.68
C ARG A 91 2.38 -18.79 19.10
N SER A 92 1.85 -17.82 19.83
CA SER A 92 1.45 -17.97 21.24
C SER A 92 -0.03 -18.33 21.42
N ALA A 93 -0.81 -18.40 20.32
CA ALA A 93 -2.23 -18.70 20.36
C ALA A 93 -2.46 -20.22 20.41
N PHE A 94 -3.01 -20.69 21.52
CA PHE A 94 -3.38 -22.09 21.76
C PHE A 94 -4.84 -22.39 21.40
N SER A 95 -5.62 -21.37 20.99
CA SER A 95 -7.00 -21.54 20.51
C SER A 95 -7.45 -20.41 19.57
N LEU A 96 -8.42 -20.69 18.69
CA LEU A 96 -9.01 -19.70 17.77
C LEU A 96 -9.61 -18.48 18.50
N SER A 97 -10.13 -18.67 19.72
CA SER A 97 -10.67 -17.59 20.54
C SER A 97 -9.60 -16.60 21.04
N GLN A 98 -8.32 -16.99 21.10
CA GLN A 98 -7.20 -16.10 21.44
C GLN A 98 -6.74 -15.24 20.23
N LEU A 99 -7.10 -15.66 19.00
CA LEU A 99 -6.92 -14.89 17.77
C LEU A 99 -8.05 -13.87 17.57
N VAL A 100 -9.22 -14.07 18.18
CA VAL A 100 -10.33 -13.10 18.14
C VAL A 100 -9.94 -11.83 18.87
N ARG A 101 -9.71 -10.75 18.12
CA ARG A 101 -9.46 -9.42 18.69
C ARG A 101 -10.78 -8.79 19.15
N ARG A 102 -10.83 -8.34 20.41
CA ARG A 102 -11.66 -7.20 20.79
C ARG A 102 -10.93 -5.92 20.43
N GLU A 103 -10.70 -5.71 19.14
CA GLU A 103 -10.19 -4.43 18.67
C GLU A 103 -11.31 -3.41 18.69
N ALA A 104 -10.99 -2.20 19.15
CA ALA A 104 -11.88 -1.07 18.96
C ALA A 104 -12.18 -0.96 17.47
N LYS A 105 -13.46 -0.89 17.10
CA LYS A 105 -13.85 -0.70 15.71
C LYS A 105 -13.17 0.56 15.19
N PRO A 106 -12.40 0.49 14.09
CA PRO A 106 -11.75 1.67 13.56
C PRO A 106 -12.80 2.71 13.17
N ARG A 107 -12.47 3.98 13.43
CA ARG A 107 -13.31 5.12 13.04
C ARG A 107 -13.29 5.24 11.52
N ARG A 108 -14.46 5.27 10.89
CA ARG A 108 -14.55 5.64 9.47
C ARG A 108 -14.24 7.13 9.32
N ILE A 109 -13.32 7.47 8.41
CA ILE A 109 -12.94 8.85 8.12
C ILE A 109 -13.21 9.17 6.66
N PRO A 110 -13.66 10.40 6.35
CA PRO A 110 -13.91 10.82 4.97
C PRO A 110 -12.60 10.93 4.18
N ALA A 111 -12.70 10.85 2.86
CA ALA A 111 -11.56 10.87 1.95
C ALA A 111 -10.67 12.10 2.12
N HIS A 112 -11.24 13.29 2.36
CA HIS A 112 -10.45 14.49 2.58
C HIS A 112 -9.54 14.38 3.82
N GLU A 113 -10.04 13.86 4.96
CA GLU A 113 -9.22 13.61 6.16
C GLU A 113 -8.15 12.56 5.90
N PHE A 114 -8.51 11.50 5.17
CA PHE A 114 -7.59 10.43 4.82
C PHE A 114 -6.42 10.93 3.96
N LEU A 115 -6.71 11.75 2.94
CA LEU A 115 -5.70 12.32 2.06
C LEU A 115 -4.70 13.17 2.84
N LEU A 116 -5.14 13.93 3.85
CA LEU A 116 -4.23 14.71 4.70
C LEU A 116 -3.11 13.87 5.35
N ARG A 117 -3.32 12.55 5.54
CA ARG A 117 -2.30 11.64 6.09
C ARG A 117 -1.14 11.38 5.13
N LEU A 118 -1.32 11.58 3.83
CA LEU A 118 -0.26 11.46 2.83
C LEU A 118 0.65 12.70 2.80
N ALA A 119 0.09 13.87 3.15
CA ALA A 119 0.73 15.16 2.91
C ALA A 119 2.13 15.30 3.53
N PRO A 120 2.42 14.87 4.78
CA PRO A 120 3.75 14.99 5.36
C PRO A 120 4.83 14.27 4.54
N THR A 121 4.56 13.03 4.12
CA THR A 121 5.51 12.22 3.35
C THR A 121 5.68 12.75 1.93
N LEU A 122 4.58 13.13 1.27
CA LEU A 122 4.62 13.67 -0.08
C LEU A 122 5.35 15.01 -0.15
N ARG A 123 5.10 15.93 0.80
CA ARG A 123 5.83 17.21 0.88
C ARG A 123 7.32 16.99 1.05
N LYS A 124 7.71 16.08 1.97
CA LYS A 124 9.12 15.75 2.21
C LYS A 124 9.79 15.15 0.97
N LYS A 125 9.14 14.18 0.31
CA LYS A 125 9.67 13.59 -0.93
C LYS A 125 9.77 14.62 -2.05
N ALA A 126 8.72 15.40 -2.28
CA ALA A 126 8.71 16.43 -3.31
C ALA A 126 9.83 17.45 -3.11
N HIS A 127 10.05 17.91 -1.87
CA HIS A 127 11.16 18.80 -1.56
C HIS A 127 12.51 18.13 -1.81
N ASN A 128 12.76 16.96 -1.22
CA ASN A 128 14.04 16.26 -1.34
C ASN A 128 14.39 15.91 -2.79
N TYR A 129 13.40 15.56 -3.62
CA TYR A 129 13.64 15.17 -5.01
C TYR A 129 13.91 16.39 -5.89
N LYS A 130 13.22 17.52 -5.64
CA LYS A 130 13.53 18.79 -6.30
C LYS A 130 14.93 19.29 -5.96
N GLU A 131 15.35 19.20 -4.70
CA GLU A 131 16.73 19.54 -4.28
C GLU A 131 17.80 18.67 -4.96
N ARG A 132 17.43 17.44 -5.37
CA ARG A 132 18.30 16.53 -6.13
C ARG A 132 18.23 16.75 -7.65
N GLY A 133 17.48 17.73 -8.12
CA GLY A 133 17.30 18.03 -9.55
C GLY A 133 16.49 16.98 -10.31
N MET A 134 15.63 16.22 -9.61
CA MET A 134 14.85 15.15 -10.21
C MET A 134 13.56 15.68 -10.84
N ASP A 135 13.14 15.06 -11.95
CA ASP A 135 11.84 15.31 -12.53
C ASP A 135 10.77 14.44 -11.83
N LEU A 136 9.84 15.10 -11.15
CA LEU A 136 8.74 14.42 -10.47
C LEU A 136 7.69 13.93 -11.48
N GLY A 137 7.64 14.55 -12.67
CA GLY A 137 6.73 14.21 -13.75
C GLY A 137 7.00 12.85 -14.37
N GLU A 138 8.09 12.18 -13.98
CA GLU A 138 8.43 10.82 -14.39
C GLU A 138 8.05 9.76 -13.34
N LEU A 139 7.50 10.16 -12.19
CA LEU A 139 7.26 9.26 -11.05
C LEU A 139 5.77 8.99 -10.83
N ASP A 140 5.42 7.71 -10.73
CA ASP A 140 4.09 7.20 -10.41
C ASP A 140 4.01 6.85 -8.93
N ILE A 141 3.37 7.70 -8.14
CA ILE A 141 3.37 7.53 -6.69
C ILE A 141 2.36 6.47 -6.27
N VAL A 142 2.77 5.55 -5.39
CA VAL A 142 1.87 4.55 -4.78
C VAL A 142 1.95 4.63 -3.25
N ALA A 143 0.87 5.12 -2.65
CA ALA A 143 0.75 5.21 -1.19
C ALA A 143 0.07 3.96 -0.64
N PHE A 144 0.82 3.07 0.01
CA PHE A 144 0.24 2.01 0.82
C PHE A 144 -0.20 2.56 2.17
N THR A 145 -1.50 2.63 2.40
CA THR A 145 -2.08 3.18 3.63
C THR A 145 -2.80 2.11 4.44
N SER A 146 -2.31 1.86 5.64
CA SER A 146 -2.87 0.89 6.58
C SER A 146 -2.93 1.54 7.96
N LEU A 147 -4.11 2.03 8.34
CA LEU A 147 -4.38 2.65 9.63
C LEU A 147 -5.20 1.67 10.50
N LYS A 148 -4.79 1.48 11.75
CA LYS A 148 -5.44 0.57 12.71
C LYS A 148 -6.66 1.21 13.34
N ARG A 149 -6.59 2.52 13.58
CA ARG A 149 -7.63 3.28 14.29
C ARG A 149 -8.63 3.91 13.35
N GLU A 150 -8.31 3.98 12.07
CA GLU A 150 -9.10 4.69 11.07
C GLU A 150 -9.22 3.87 9.79
N VAL A 151 -10.37 3.96 9.14
CA VAL A 151 -10.61 3.33 7.84
C VAL A 151 -11.21 4.36 6.89
N LEU A 152 -10.74 4.37 5.65
CA LEU A 152 -11.28 5.22 4.60
C LEU A 152 -12.74 4.88 4.32
N ASP A 153 -13.61 5.88 4.43
CA ASP A 153 -14.98 5.78 3.91
C ASP A 153 -14.97 6.01 2.39
N LEU A 154 -14.95 4.93 1.62
CA LEU A 154 -14.96 4.99 0.16
C LEU A 154 -16.23 5.58 -0.44
N ASN A 155 -17.31 5.68 0.33
CA ASN A 155 -18.55 6.34 -0.10
C ASN A 155 -18.48 7.86 0.03
N SER A 156 -17.47 8.38 0.73
CA SER A 156 -17.28 9.82 0.86
C SER A 156 -16.71 10.43 -0.43
N HIS A 157 -17.03 11.70 -0.66
CA HIS A 157 -16.51 12.44 -1.82
C HIS A 157 -14.99 12.64 -1.72
N PHE A 158 -14.26 12.23 -2.75
CA PHE A 158 -12.84 12.52 -2.89
C PHE A 158 -12.67 13.93 -3.45
N PRO A 159 -12.12 14.88 -2.68
CA PRO A 159 -11.86 16.21 -3.22
C PRO A 159 -10.78 16.15 -4.30
N PRO A 160 -10.76 17.11 -5.25
CA PRO A 160 -9.66 17.24 -6.19
C PRO A 160 -8.31 17.30 -5.46
N PRO A 161 -7.31 16.46 -5.82
CA PRO A 161 -6.04 16.34 -5.10
C PRO A 161 -5.08 17.50 -5.45
N THR A 162 -5.54 18.75 -5.32
CA THR A 162 -4.86 19.93 -5.86
C THR A 162 -3.46 20.16 -5.28
N GLU A 163 -3.25 19.83 -3.99
CA GLU A 163 -1.92 19.91 -3.38
C GLU A 163 -0.93 18.98 -4.07
N TYR A 164 -1.34 17.74 -4.34
CA TYR A 164 -0.47 16.71 -4.92
C TYR A 164 -0.25 16.92 -6.41
N LEU A 165 -1.26 17.43 -7.13
CA LEU A 165 -1.09 17.89 -8.51
C LEU A 165 -0.05 19.01 -8.62
N ARG A 166 -0.06 19.98 -7.69
CA ARG A 166 0.93 21.08 -7.67
C ARG A 166 2.35 20.61 -7.33
N GLN A 167 2.53 19.42 -6.76
CA GLN A 167 3.86 18.88 -6.49
C GLN A 167 4.56 18.47 -7.78
N GLY A 168 3.80 18.02 -8.79
CA GLY A 168 4.29 17.70 -10.14
C GLY A 168 4.52 16.21 -10.41
N TRP A 169 3.89 15.30 -9.66
CA TRP A 169 4.00 13.86 -9.91
C TRP A 169 3.29 13.44 -11.19
N ARG A 170 3.74 12.38 -11.87
CA ARG A 170 3.05 11.83 -13.05
C ARG A 170 1.68 11.25 -12.70
N SER A 171 1.61 10.54 -11.58
CA SER A 171 0.38 9.96 -11.07
C SER A 171 0.44 9.75 -9.56
N LEU A 172 -0.73 9.53 -8.94
CA LEU A 172 -0.83 9.14 -7.53
C LEU A 172 -1.95 8.12 -7.36
N SER A 173 -1.59 6.97 -6.80
CA SER A 173 -2.49 5.88 -6.46
C SER A 173 -2.46 5.57 -4.95
N LEU A 174 -3.60 5.16 -4.44
CA LEU A 174 -3.79 4.64 -3.09
C LEU A 174 -3.95 3.12 -3.14
N VAL A 175 -3.28 2.44 -2.22
CA VAL A 175 -3.49 1.03 -1.95
C VAL A 175 -3.68 0.86 -0.44
N GLY A 176 -4.70 0.13 -0.03
CA GLY A 176 -4.89 -0.30 1.34
C GLY A 176 -5.17 -1.79 1.40
N PRO A 177 -5.30 -2.35 2.62
CA PRO A 177 -5.60 -3.77 2.79
C PRO A 177 -6.90 -4.21 2.09
N THR A 178 -7.86 -3.30 1.98
CA THR A 178 -9.22 -3.57 1.48
C THR A 178 -9.58 -2.75 0.25
N PHE A 179 -8.66 -1.95 -0.30
CA PHE A 179 -9.00 -1.10 -1.45
C PHE A 179 -7.80 -0.70 -2.32
N ALA A 180 -8.09 -0.28 -3.55
CA ALA A 180 -7.18 0.44 -4.42
C ALA A 180 -7.91 1.57 -5.15
N ARG A 181 -7.22 2.68 -5.43
CA ARG A 181 -7.79 3.82 -6.16
C ARG A 181 -6.70 4.64 -6.84
N VAL A 182 -6.89 5.02 -8.10
CA VAL A 182 -6.08 6.05 -8.76
C VAL A 182 -6.69 7.42 -8.46
N LEU A 183 -5.94 8.31 -7.81
CA LEU A 183 -6.40 9.68 -7.49
C LEU A 183 -6.28 10.61 -8.69
N PHE A 184 -5.14 10.56 -9.36
CA PHE A 184 -4.89 11.26 -10.61
C PHE A 184 -3.78 10.56 -11.40
N ALA A 185 -3.75 10.81 -12.70
CA ALA A 185 -2.75 10.34 -13.65
C ALA A 185 -2.75 11.33 -14.82
N HIS A 186 -1.57 11.88 -15.15
CA HIS A 186 -1.40 12.78 -16.28
C HIS A 186 -1.48 12.04 -17.63
N PRO A 187 -1.63 12.75 -18.77
CA PRO A 187 -1.80 12.11 -20.08
C PRO A 187 -0.65 11.18 -20.52
N ASP A 188 0.55 11.43 -20.01
CA ASP A 188 1.78 10.68 -20.20
C ASP A 188 1.96 9.52 -19.19
N ALA A 189 1.06 9.38 -18.21
CA ALA A 189 1.04 8.24 -17.31
C ALA A 189 0.56 6.96 -18.05
N PRO A 190 0.96 5.77 -17.55
CA PRO A 190 0.54 4.49 -18.11
C PRO A 190 -0.98 4.36 -18.31
N ASP A 191 -1.39 3.77 -19.43
CA ASP A 191 -2.79 3.61 -19.84
C ASP A 191 -3.65 2.98 -18.73
N PHE A 192 -3.11 1.98 -18.03
CA PHE A 192 -3.85 1.29 -17.00
C PHE A 192 -4.13 2.15 -15.76
N LEU A 193 -3.31 3.18 -15.47
CA LEU A 193 -3.59 4.16 -14.43
C LEU A 193 -4.65 5.16 -14.91
N ARG A 194 -4.50 5.66 -16.14
CA ARG A 194 -5.44 6.63 -16.75
C ARG A 194 -6.85 6.04 -16.90
N ASN A 195 -6.95 4.78 -17.33
CA ASN A 195 -8.22 4.08 -17.51
C ASN A 195 -8.96 3.76 -16.20
N ASN A 196 -8.28 3.89 -15.04
CA ASN A 196 -8.86 3.63 -13.73
C ASN A 196 -9.03 4.89 -12.87
N LEU A 197 -8.96 6.08 -13.49
CA LEU A 197 -9.18 7.36 -12.79
C LEU A 197 -10.55 7.43 -12.12
N GLY A 198 -10.56 7.88 -10.87
CA GLY A 198 -11.79 8.13 -10.14
C GLY A 198 -12.53 6.88 -9.67
N ARG A 199 -12.05 5.67 -9.99
CA ARG A 199 -12.62 4.40 -9.57
C ARG A 199 -11.97 3.93 -8.26
N SER A 200 -12.81 3.64 -7.27
CA SER A 200 -12.40 2.91 -6.06
C SER A 200 -12.74 1.43 -6.25
N ILE A 201 -11.79 0.57 -5.93
CA ILE A 201 -11.96 -0.88 -6.01
C ILE A 201 -11.81 -1.42 -4.61
N VAL A 202 -12.76 -2.25 -4.18
CA VAL A 202 -12.77 -2.87 -2.86
C VAL A 202 -12.34 -4.32 -3.01
N PHE A 203 -11.41 -4.76 -2.15
CA PHE A 203 -11.04 -6.16 -2.06
C PHE A 203 -11.98 -6.89 -1.11
N ASP A 204 -12.47 -8.05 -1.53
CA ASP A 204 -13.22 -8.92 -0.64
C ASP A 204 -12.35 -9.38 0.55
N VAL A 205 -12.97 -9.47 1.72
CA VAL A 205 -12.34 -9.93 2.96
C VAL A 205 -11.95 -11.40 2.78
N GLY A 206 -10.70 -11.64 2.41
CA GLY A 206 -10.18 -12.96 2.05
C GLY A 206 -9.05 -12.92 1.01
N ILE A 207 -8.95 -11.83 0.24
CA ILE A 207 -7.79 -11.58 -0.64
C ILE A 207 -6.64 -10.91 0.13
N SER A 208 -6.90 -10.48 1.37
CA SER A 208 -5.96 -9.79 2.24
C SER A 208 -5.04 -10.78 2.98
N LEU A 209 -3.80 -10.85 2.48
CA LEU A 209 -2.61 -11.60 2.93
C LEU A 209 -2.38 -12.92 2.19
#